data_AF-A0A4Z2J6B5-F1
#
_entry.id   AF-A0A4Z2J6B5-F1
#
_cell.length_a   1.000
_cell.length_b   1.000
_cell.length_c   1.000
_cell.angle_alpha   90.00
_cell.angle_beta   90.00
_cell.angle_gamma   90.00
#
_symmetry.space_group_name_H-M   'P 1'
#
loop_
_entity.id
_entity.type
_entity.pdbx_description
1 polymer ?
#
loop_
_entity_poly.entity_id
_entity_poly.type
_entity_poly.pdbx_seq_one_letter_code
_entity_poly.pdbx_strand_id
1 'polypeptide(L)'
;MQSIEAQTGVPTKSLLFNSLKVYLNNKNRLQPIIGLGSIIECVKAGTQEMFYLCEVCVCRLGKADMRNHIMGSLHRYNYIKAWHPHLVCEWQEKSDLSRLAWPLMEMATVLEGKEGPGEVQV
;
A
#
# COMPACT_ATOMS: atom_id res chain seq x y z
N MET A 1 -45.84 0.34 11.85
CA MET A 1 -44.71 -0.51 11.41
C MET A 1 -43.57 0.44 11.07
N GLN A 2 -42.52 0.47 11.89
CA GLN A 2 -41.35 1.32 11.67
C GLN A 2 -40.42 0.65 10.66
N SER A 3 -40.16 1.32 9.55
CA SER A 3 -39.09 0.93 8.61
C SER A 3 -37.76 1.35 9.21
N ILE A 4 -36.92 0.37 9.54
CA ILE A 4 -35.55 0.59 9.98
C ILE A 4 -34.70 0.73 8.71
N GLU A 5 -34.36 1.96 8.35
CA GLU A 5 -33.40 2.22 7.28
C GLU A 5 -32.00 1.92 7.80
N ALA A 6 -31.43 0.80 7.35
CA ALA A 6 -30.02 0.48 7.55
C ALA A 6 -29.19 1.44 6.70
N GLN A 7 -28.66 2.49 7.34
CA GLN A 7 -27.70 3.40 6.71
C GLN A 7 -26.41 2.65 6.40
N THR A 8 -26.29 2.16 5.17
CA THR A 8 -25.08 1.56 4.61
C THR A 8 -24.18 2.67 4.07
N GLY A 9 -23.55 3.41 4.98
CA GLY A 9 -22.53 4.38 4.60
C GLY A 9 -21.24 3.66 4.20
N VAL A 10 -21.04 3.39 2.91
CA VAL A 10 -19.69 3.10 2.39
C VAL A 10 -18.84 4.35 2.69
N PRO A 11 -17.66 4.22 3.34
CA PRO A 11 -16.79 5.37 3.56
C PRO A 11 -16.45 6.03 2.22
N THR A 12 -16.84 7.29 2.03
CA THR A 12 -16.55 8.06 0.80
C THR A 12 -15.05 8.32 0.61
N LYS A 13 -14.22 7.95 1.60
CA LYS A 13 -12.76 8.09 1.61
C LYS A 13 -12.12 6.87 2.26
N SER A 14 -11.02 6.38 1.68
CA SER A 14 -10.20 5.28 2.22
C SER A 14 -9.76 5.54 3.68
N LEU A 15 -10.01 4.57 4.54
CA LEU A 15 -9.55 4.57 5.94
C LEU A 15 -8.03 4.44 6.01
N LEU A 16 -7.42 3.66 5.12
CA LEU A 16 -5.95 3.56 5.02
C LEU A 16 -5.33 4.91 4.68
N PHE A 17 -5.82 5.57 3.63
CA PHE A 17 -5.31 6.89 3.24
C PHE A 17 -5.43 7.90 4.39
N ASN A 18 -6.57 7.93 5.07
CA ASN A 18 -6.77 8.80 6.23
C ASN A 18 -5.75 8.52 7.35
N SER A 19 -5.45 7.25 7.63
CA SER A 19 -4.43 6.86 8.62
C SER A 19 -3.00 7.26 8.21
N LEU A 20 -2.71 7.29 6.91
CA LEU A 20 -1.40 7.64 6.37
C LEU A 20 -1.23 9.15 6.14
N LYS A 21 -2.30 9.93 6.11
CA LYS A 21 -2.30 11.34 5.72
C LYS A 21 -1.26 12.18 6.48
N VAL A 22 -1.18 12.02 7.80
CA VAL A 22 -0.19 12.75 8.63
C VAL A 22 1.23 12.36 8.24
N TYR A 23 1.47 11.08 7.99
CA TYR A 23 2.76 10.57 7.55
C TYR A 23 3.13 11.12 6.17
N LEU A 24 2.24 10.99 5.19
CA LEU A 24 2.46 11.44 3.80
C LEU A 24 2.71 12.95 3.70
N ASN A 25 2.05 13.75 4.55
CA ASN A 25 2.23 15.20 4.58
C ASN A 25 3.53 15.66 5.24
N ASN A 26 4.25 14.77 5.94
CA ASN A 26 5.53 15.11 6.56
C ASN A 26 6.66 15.07 5.52
N LYS A 27 7.14 16.24 5.09
CA LYS A 27 8.25 16.37 4.12
C LYS A 27 9.59 15.80 4.64
N ASN A 28 9.73 15.61 5.95
CA ASN A 28 10.93 15.04 6.57
C ASN A 28 10.78 13.54 6.86
N ARG A 29 9.76 12.87 6.31
CA ARG A 29 9.58 11.43 6.49
C ARG A 29 10.71 10.65 5.81
N LEU A 30 11.18 9.61 6.50
CA LEU A 30 12.34 8.82 6.04
C LEU A 30 11.96 7.63 5.16
N GLN A 31 10.72 7.12 5.26
CA GLN A 31 10.30 5.99 4.44
C GLN A 31 9.48 6.50 3.25
N PRO A 32 9.96 6.26 2.01
CA PRO A 32 9.13 6.47 0.84
C PRO A 32 8.02 5.44 0.80
N ILE A 33 6.86 5.85 0.28
CA ILE A 33 5.71 4.99 0.02
C ILE A 33 5.48 4.99 -1.49
N ILE A 34 5.38 3.80 -2.07
CA ILE A 34 5.03 3.60 -3.48
C ILE A 34 3.93 2.54 -3.57
N GLY A 35 3.16 2.57 -4.65
CA GLY A 35 2.20 1.52 -4.94
C GLY A 35 0.99 1.44 -3.99
N LEU A 36 0.57 2.55 -3.37
CA LEU A 36 -0.76 2.59 -2.72
C LEU A 36 -1.89 2.29 -3.72
N GLY A 37 -1.66 2.63 -4.99
CA GLY A 37 -2.53 2.25 -6.12
C GLY A 37 -2.78 0.76 -6.26
N SER A 38 -1.91 -0.09 -5.70
CA SER A 38 -2.06 -1.56 -5.72
C SER A 38 -2.75 -2.11 -4.47
N ILE A 39 -3.25 -1.24 -3.60
CA ILE A 39 -3.95 -1.63 -2.36
C ILE A 39 -5.45 -1.40 -2.55
N ILE A 40 -6.21 -2.47 -2.33
CA ILE A 40 -7.68 -2.45 -2.34
C ILE A 40 -8.17 -2.58 -0.91
N GLU A 41 -8.87 -1.56 -0.43
CA GLU A 41 -9.52 -1.53 0.86
C GLU A 41 -10.89 -2.18 0.78
N CYS A 42 -11.08 -3.30 1.47
CA CYS A 42 -12.33 -4.05 1.45
C CYS A 42 -13.09 -3.87 2.77
N VAL A 43 -14.22 -3.18 2.73
CA VAL A 43 -15.12 -3.01 3.89
C VAL A 43 -16.34 -3.89 3.72
N LYS A 44 -16.61 -4.76 4.69
CA LYS A 44 -17.78 -5.63 4.64
C LYS A 44 -19.04 -4.85 5.01
N ALA A 45 -19.98 -4.78 4.06
CA ALA A 45 -21.24 -4.07 4.22
C ALA A 45 -21.96 -4.48 5.52
N GLY A 46 -22.44 -3.47 6.26
CA GLY A 46 -23.16 -3.68 7.52
C GLY A 46 -22.29 -4.10 8.70
N THR A 47 -20.96 -4.11 8.57
CA THR A 47 -20.03 -4.43 9.66
C THR A 47 -18.87 -3.43 9.73
N GLN A 48 -18.11 -3.46 10.83
CA GLN A 48 -16.82 -2.77 10.94
C GLN A 48 -15.62 -3.64 10.51
N GLU A 49 -15.90 -4.85 10.01
CA GLU A 49 -14.88 -5.76 9.51
C GLU A 49 -14.31 -5.21 8.21
N MET A 50 -12.98 -5.10 8.15
CA MET A 50 -12.29 -4.71 6.95
C MET A 50 -10.93 -5.39 6.85
N PHE A 51 -10.48 -5.55 5.61
CA PHE A 51 -9.17 -6.06 5.26
C PHE A 51 -8.66 -5.35 4.02
N TYR A 52 -7.41 -5.58 3.67
CA TYR A 52 -6.80 -5.04 2.48
C TYR A 52 -6.31 -6.17 1.60
N LEU A 53 -6.34 -5.95 0.29
CA LEU A 53 -5.67 -6.78 -0.70
C LEU A 53 -4.52 -5.97 -1.29
N CYS A 54 -3.35 -6.60 -1.42
CA CYS A 54 -2.24 -6.04 -2.16
C CYS A 54 -2.09 -6.83 -3.46
N GLU A 55 -2.34 -6.20 -4.60
CA GLU A 55 -2.33 -6.85 -5.91
C GLU A 55 -0.93 -7.33 -6.28
N VAL A 56 0.08 -6.49 -6.09
CA VAL A 56 1.47 -6.81 -6.45
C VAL A 56 2.09 -7.87 -5.52
N CYS A 57 1.63 -7.97 -4.27
CA CYS A 57 2.10 -8.98 -3.32
C CYS A 57 1.20 -10.22 -3.27
N VAL A 58 0.05 -10.21 -3.94
CA VAL A 58 -0.92 -11.30 -3.97
C VAL A 58 -1.26 -11.80 -2.56
N CYS A 59 -1.57 -10.87 -1.65
CA CYS A 59 -1.83 -11.20 -0.25
C CYS A 59 -2.99 -10.40 0.35
N ARG A 60 -3.58 -10.96 1.42
CA ARG A 60 -4.62 -10.33 2.25
C ARG A 60 -4.02 -9.88 3.57
N LEU A 61 -4.32 -8.66 3.99
CA LEU A 61 -3.73 -8.00 5.16
C LEU A 61 -4.81 -7.47 6.11
N GLY A 62 -4.52 -7.53 7.41
CA GLY A 62 -5.29 -6.82 8.43
C GLY A 62 -4.80 -5.39 8.63
N LYS A 63 -5.54 -4.61 9.43
CA LYS A 63 -5.18 -3.23 9.82
C LYS A 63 -3.79 -3.12 10.45
N ALA A 64 -3.43 -4.07 11.32
CA ALA A 64 -2.17 -4.04 12.06
C ALA A 64 -0.95 -4.20 11.15
N ASP A 65 -1.08 -4.97 10.07
CA ASP A 65 0.03 -5.34 9.20
C ASP A 65 0.23 -4.37 8.03
N MET A 66 -0.85 -3.68 7.62
CA MET A 66 -0.89 -2.87 6.39
C MET A 66 0.23 -1.82 6.31
N ARG A 67 0.48 -1.09 7.41
CA ARG A 67 1.51 -0.04 7.43
C ARG A 67 2.92 -0.60 7.26
N ASN A 68 3.22 -1.69 7.96
CA ASN A 68 4.53 -2.33 7.86
C ASN A 68 4.71 -2.99 6.48
N HIS A 69 3.62 -3.50 5.91
CA HIS A 69 3.61 -4.09 4.57
C HIS A 69 4.02 -3.09 3.48
N ILE A 70 3.34 -1.94 3.36
CA ILE A 70 3.62 -0.94 2.29
C ILE A 70 5.00 -0.30 2.41
N MET A 71 5.60 -0.30 3.61
CA MET A 71 6.95 0.22 3.85
C MET A 71 8.03 -0.87 3.70
N GLY A 72 7.64 -2.12 3.50
CA GLY A 72 8.54 -3.27 3.47
C GLY A 72 9.24 -3.48 2.13
N SER A 73 10.42 -4.12 2.18
CA SER A 73 11.20 -4.46 0.98
C SER A 73 10.43 -5.32 -0.01
N LEU A 74 9.62 -6.29 0.46
CA LEU A 74 8.84 -7.16 -0.41
C LEU A 74 7.84 -6.38 -1.26
N HIS A 75 7.08 -5.47 -0.64
CA HIS A 75 6.13 -4.63 -1.38
C HIS A 75 6.84 -3.74 -2.39
N ARG A 76 7.92 -3.07 -1.98
CA ARG A 76 8.72 -2.23 -2.88
C ARG A 76 9.26 -3.02 -4.07
N TYR A 77 9.85 -4.19 -3.82
CA TYR A 77 10.36 -5.05 -4.88
C TYR A 77 9.25 -5.48 -5.84
N ASN A 78 8.11 -5.96 -5.32
CA ASN A 78 7.02 -6.43 -6.16
C ASN A 78 6.41 -5.31 -7.00
N TYR A 79 6.21 -4.11 -6.43
CA TYR A 79 5.77 -2.95 -7.19
C TYR A 79 6.77 -2.59 -8.29
N ILE A 80 8.06 -2.47 -7.96
CA ILE A 80 9.10 -2.14 -8.93
C ILE A 80 9.20 -3.21 -10.01
N LYS A 81 9.11 -4.50 -9.66
CA LYS A 81 9.13 -5.61 -10.62
C LYS A 81 7.92 -5.56 -11.57
N ALA A 82 6.73 -5.23 -11.06
CA ALA A 82 5.52 -5.17 -11.87
C ALA A 82 5.49 -3.98 -12.83
N TRP A 83 5.92 -2.79 -12.38
CA TRP A 83 5.74 -1.54 -13.11
C TRP A 83 7.03 -0.97 -13.73
N HIS A 84 8.19 -1.32 -13.18
CA HIS A 84 9.51 -0.88 -13.63
C HIS A 84 10.51 -2.05 -13.70
N PRO A 85 10.20 -3.14 -14.41
CA PRO A 85 10.99 -4.38 -14.37
C PRO A 85 12.47 -4.19 -14.73
N HIS A 86 12.78 -3.17 -15.55
CA HIS A 86 14.16 -2.83 -15.93
C HIS A 86 15.04 -2.37 -14.76
N LEU A 87 14.45 -1.87 -13.66
CA LEU A 87 15.22 -1.44 -12.48
C LEU A 87 15.70 -2.60 -11.60
N VAL A 88 15.09 -3.77 -11.75
CA VAL A 88 15.38 -4.97 -10.94
C VAL A 88 15.67 -6.20 -11.80
N CYS A 89 15.94 -6.01 -13.09
CA CYS A 89 16.12 -7.12 -14.04
C CYS A 89 17.33 -8.00 -13.72
N GLU A 90 18.36 -7.45 -13.07
CA GLU A 90 19.55 -8.19 -12.63
C GLU A 90 19.34 -8.96 -11.32
N TRP A 91 18.22 -8.72 -10.62
CA TRP A 91 17.96 -9.32 -9.33
C TRP A 91 17.27 -10.67 -9.50
N GLN A 92 17.89 -11.71 -8.96
CA GLN A 92 17.32 -13.05 -8.95
C GLN A 92 16.05 -13.11 -8.10
N GLU A 93 15.06 -13.92 -8.48
CA GLU A 93 13.79 -14.03 -7.74
C GLU A 93 13.98 -14.50 -6.29
N LYS A 94 15.09 -15.17 -5.99
CA LYS A 94 15.46 -15.64 -4.64
C LYS A 94 16.46 -14.72 -3.93
N SER A 95 16.65 -13.49 -4.41
CA SER A 95 17.55 -12.54 -3.75
C SER A 95 17.07 -12.24 -2.34
N ASP A 96 18.00 -12.20 -1.38
CA ASP A 96 17.69 -11.82 -0.01
C ASP A 96 17.30 -10.34 0.04
N LEU A 97 16.01 -10.06 0.14
CA LEU A 97 15.45 -8.72 0.17
C LEU A 97 15.90 -7.90 1.39
N SER A 98 16.44 -8.53 2.43
CA SER A 98 17.02 -7.83 3.58
C SER A 98 18.29 -7.10 3.16
N ARG A 99 19.10 -7.71 2.28
CA ARG A 99 20.31 -7.10 1.71
C ARG A 99 20.00 -6.04 0.67
N LEU A 100 18.81 -6.10 0.07
CA LEU A 100 18.32 -5.16 -0.94
C LEU A 100 17.47 -4.04 -0.34
N ALA A 101 17.28 -3.99 0.98
CA ALA A 101 16.41 -3.03 1.64
C ALA A 101 16.79 -1.57 1.34
N TRP A 102 18.09 -1.25 1.34
CA TRP A 102 18.57 0.10 1.07
C TRP A 102 18.46 0.47 -0.41
N PRO A 103 18.93 -0.34 -1.39
CA PRO A 103 18.67 -0.10 -2.81
C PRO A 103 17.18 0.05 -3.14
N LEU A 104 16.31 -0.78 -2.56
CA LEU A 104 14.86 -0.68 -2.72
C LEU A 104 14.31 0.64 -2.17
N MET A 105 14.86 1.14 -1.07
CA MET A 105 14.47 2.41 -0.48
C MET A 105 14.87 3.60 -1.36
N GLU A 106 16.07 3.58 -1.95
CA GLU A 106 16.51 4.61 -2.89
C GLU A 106 15.63 4.65 -4.13
N MET A 107 15.38 3.50 -4.76
CA MET A 107 14.50 3.41 -5.92
C MET A 107 13.08 3.88 -5.57
N ALA A 108 12.53 3.45 -4.42
CA ALA A 108 11.24 3.91 -3.96
C ALA A 108 11.19 5.43 -3.74
N THR A 109 12.27 6.04 -3.27
CA THR A 109 12.37 7.50 -3.12
C THR A 109 12.27 8.20 -4.46
N VAL A 110 13.00 7.70 -5.46
CA VAL A 110 12.98 8.27 -6.81
C VAL A 110 11.61 8.11 -7.47
N LEU A 111 10.99 6.93 -7.35
CA LEU A 111 9.69 6.64 -7.94
C LEU A 111 8.57 7.44 -7.28
N GLU A 112 8.55 7.50 -5.94
CA GLU A 112 7.56 8.32 -5.23
C GLU A 112 7.67 9.81 -5.62
N GLY A 113 8.88 10.32 -5.87
CA GLY A 113 9.07 11.69 -6.36
C GLY A 113 8.52 11.93 -7.77
N LYS A 114 8.45 10.89 -8.62
CA LYS A 114 7.96 10.98 -10.01
C LYS A 114 6.46 10.72 -10.13
N GLU A 115 5.97 9.74 -9.39
CA GLU A 115 4.61 9.18 -9.53
C GLU A 115 3.71 9.54 -8.35
N GLY A 116 4.30 9.99 -7.24
CA GLY A 116 3.62 10.03 -5.95
C GLY A 116 3.48 8.64 -5.33
N PRO A 117 2.81 8.55 -4.16
CA PRO A 117 2.60 7.28 -3.48
C PRO A 117 1.49 6.42 -4.13
N GLY A 118 0.67 7.00 -5.00
CA GLY A 118 -0.57 6.41 -5.53
C GLY A 118 -1.79 6.64 -4.62
N GLU A 119 -2.97 6.23 -5.10
CA GLU A 119 -4.25 6.36 -4.38
C GLU A 119 -4.83 4.98 -4.05
N VAL A 120 -5.25 4.77 -2.81
CA VAL A 120 -5.85 3.50 -2.37
C VAL A 120 -7.20 3.28 -3.06
N GLN A 121 -7.44 2.07 -3.55
CA GLN A 121 -8.72 1.68 -4.14
C GLN A 121 -9.73 1.28 -3.04
N VAL A 122 -11.02 1.60 -3.19
CA VAL A 122 -12.12 1.30 -2.24
C VAL A 122 -13.28 0.60 -2.92
#